data_AF-A0A7J2UVV8-F1
#
_entry.id   AF-A0A7J2UVV8-F1
#
_cell.length_a   1.000
_cell.length_b   1.000
_cell.length_c   1.000
_cell.angle_alpha   90.00
_cell.angle_beta   90.00
_cell.angle_gamma   90.00
#
_symmetry.space_group_name_H-M   'P 1'
#
loop_
_entity.id
_entity.type
_entity.pdbx_description
1 polymer ?
#
loop_
_entity_poly.entity_id
_entity_poly.type
_entity_poly.pdbx_seq_one_letter_code
_entity_poly.pdbx_strand_id
1 'polypeptide(L)'
;MINGGYTLMALHIIDAVHGMVKLDELQSQLLDTPEVQRLKEIRQLGLANLVFPGAHHTRLEHSLGTSHVSSMIGNELNLSNDEKKLVTSAGMLHDLGHIPYSHTFESVLFSRLGFDHMDLTESLIKGDGELVLEPAVPEILIKHGVEPNEVSDLIKGMKQTPSQATLNSPKDGGQSHFCKNRLLHQIVHSTLDADQLDFLLRDSYFTGVAHGVIDLQRIIRSMRVLN
;
A
#
# COMPACT_ATOMS: atom_id res chain seq x y z
N MET A 1 -1.74 39.56 -6.82
CA MET A 1 -3.02 38.97 -6.41
C MET A 1 -2.70 37.80 -5.48
N ILE A 2 -3.09 37.95 -4.21
CA ILE A 2 -3.21 36.93 -3.14
C ILE A 2 -2.30 35.69 -3.21
N ASN A 3 -1.14 35.80 -2.56
CA ASN A 3 -0.42 34.67 -1.96
C ASN A 3 -1.26 34.12 -0.80
N GLY A 4 -2.18 33.20 -1.10
CA GLY A 4 -2.93 32.43 -0.11
C GLY A 4 -2.24 31.10 0.13
N GLY A 5 -1.17 31.10 0.92
CA GLY A 5 -0.56 29.88 1.44
C GLY A 5 -1.49 29.24 2.47
N TYR A 6 -2.51 28.52 2.00
CA TYR A 6 -3.20 27.57 2.86
C TYR A 6 -2.27 26.39 3.02
N THR A 7 -1.63 26.26 4.18
CA THR A 7 -1.13 24.96 4.63
C THR A 7 -2.34 24.04 4.60
N LEU A 8 -2.37 23.06 3.68
CA LEU A 8 -3.45 22.09 3.58
C LEU A 8 -3.63 21.46 4.97
N MET A 9 -4.75 21.79 5.63
CA MET A 9 -5.12 21.16 6.89
C MET A 9 -5.20 19.67 6.62
N ALA A 10 -4.57 18.87 7.48
CA ALA A 10 -4.62 17.41 7.37
C ALA A 10 -6.07 16.95 7.14
N LEU A 11 -6.27 16.09 6.15
CA LEU A 11 -7.59 15.54 5.85
C LEU A 11 -7.88 14.41 6.83
N HIS A 12 -9.07 14.43 7.43
CA HIS A 12 -9.52 13.38 8.34
C HIS A 12 -10.67 12.62 7.69
N ILE A 13 -10.55 11.29 7.62
CA ILE A 13 -11.56 10.37 7.12
C ILE A 13 -12.01 9.48 8.27
N ILE A 14 -13.30 9.16 8.34
CA ILE A 14 -13.83 8.17 9.27
C ILE A 14 -13.93 6.84 8.52
N ASP A 15 -13.02 5.93 8.84
CA ASP A 15 -13.00 4.55 8.37
C ASP A 15 -13.79 3.65 9.33
N ALA A 16 -14.54 2.70 8.79
CA ALA A 16 -15.40 1.82 9.59
C ALA A 16 -14.61 0.86 10.52
N VAL A 17 -13.38 0.51 10.14
CA VAL A 17 -12.51 -0.44 10.84
C VAL A 17 -11.57 0.29 11.79
N HIS A 18 -10.91 1.35 11.30
CA HIS A 18 -9.84 2.06 12.02
C HIS A 18 -10.30 3.33 12.73
N GLY A 19 -11.56 3.74 12.54
CA GLY A 19 -12.07 5.01 13.07
C GLY A 19 -11.45 6.21 12.35
N MET A 20 -10.91 7.17 13.08
CA MET A 20 -10.36 8.39 12.47
C MET A 20 -8.99 8.13 11.83
N VAL A 21 -8.94 8.13 10.50
CA VAL A 21 -7.71 8.07 9.71
C VAL A 21 -7.31 9.48 9.31
N LYS A 22 -6.09 9.88 9.66
CA LYS A 22 -5.49 11.16 9.27
C LYS A 22 -4.62 10.96 8.03
N LEU A 23 -4.88 11.73 6.99
CA LEU A 23 -4.05 11.81 5.79
C LEU A 23 -3.21 13.08 5.81
N ASP A 24 -1.91 12.93 5.51
CA ASP A 24 -1.04 14.06 5.26
C ASP A 24 -1.25 14.63 3.85
N GLU A 25 -0.47 15.66 3.49
CA GLU A 25 -0.60 16.32 2.18
C GLU A 25 -0.31 15.37 1.01
N LEU A 26 0.68 14.48 1.16
CA LEU A 26 1.04 13.50 0.14
C LEU A 26 -0.10 12.51 -0.08
N GLN A 27 -0.60 11.90 0.99
CA GLN A 27 -1.71 10.94 0.94
C GLN A 27 -3.00 11.60 0.44
N SER A 28 -3.28 12.85 0.82
CA SER A 28 -4.44 13.58 0.32
C SER A 28 -4.36 13.84 -1.18
N GLN A 29 -3.19 14.23 -1.70
CA GLN A 29 -3.02 14.45 -3.15
C GLN A 29 -3.07 13.13 -3.92
N LEU A 30 -2.48 12.05 -3.38
CA LEU A 30 -2.61 10.71 -3.96
C LEU A 30 -4.07 10.24 -3.96
N LEU A 31 -4.84 10.52 -2.91
CA LEU A 31 -6.26 10.18 -2.87
C LEU A 31 -7.02 10.83 -4.01
N ASP A 32 -6.67 12.07 -4.38
CA ASP A 32 -7.37 12.83 -5.42
C ASP A 32 -7.03 12.39 -6.86
N THR A 33 -6.11 11.43 -7.05
CA THR A 33 -5.79 10.94 -8.40
C THR A 33 -6.88 10.04 -8.97
N PRO A 34 -7.13 10.10 -10.30
CA PRO A 34 -8.10 9.22 -10.94
C PRO A 34 -7.79 7.73 -10.72
N GLU A 35 -6.52 7.34 -10.69
CA GLU A 35 -6.07 5.97 -10.50
C GLU A 35 -6.47 5.42 -9.13
N VAL A 36 -6.30 6.23 -8.07
CA VAL A 36 -6.70 5.84 -6.70
C VAL A 36 -8.22 5.92 -6.54
N GLN A 37 -8.87 6.97 -7.05
CA GLN A 37 -10.33 7.11 -6.99
C GLN A 37 -11.06 5.95 -7.68
N ARG A 38 -10.48 5.38 -8.75
CA ARG A 38 -11.00 4.19 -9.44
C ARG A 38 -11.21 3.00 -8.51
N LEU A 39 -10.41 2.87 -7.45
CA LEU A 39 -10.52 1.77 -6.49
C LEU A 39 -11.86 1.75 -5.74
N LYS A 40 -12.64 2.86 -5.75
CA LYS A 40 -14.03 2.91 -5.24
C LYS A 40 -14.97 1.96 -5.98
N GLU A 41 -14.69 1.67 -7.24
CA GLU A 41 -15.56 0.84 -8.08
C GLU A 41 -15.15 -0.64 -8.06
N ILE A 42 -14.07 -0.98 -7.34
CA ILE A 42 -13.49 -2.32 -7.31
C ILE A 42 -13.77 -2.94 -5.95
N ARG A 43 -14.64 -3.94 -5.92
CA ARG A 43 -14.96 -4.69 -4.69
C ARG A 43 -13.75 -5.47 -4.20
N GLN A 44 -13.48 -5.42 -2.90
CA GLN A 44 -12.36 -6.12 -2.26
C GLN A 44 -12.42 -7.63 -2.54
N LEU A 45 -13.60 -8.21 -2.31
CA LEU A 45 -13.86 -9.64 -2.39
C LEU A 45 -14.59 -10.08 -3.69
N GLY A 46 -14.51 -9.26 -4.74
CA GLY A 46 -15.14 -9.56 -6.03
C GLY A 46 -16.65 -9.81 -5.92
N LEU A 47 -17.08 -11.04 -6.22
CA LEU A 47 -18.49 -11.45 -6.20
C LEU A 47 -18.95 -12.05 -4.86
N ALA A 48 -18.10 -12.05 -3.83
CA ALA A 48 -18.46 -12.60 -2.53
C ALA A 48 -19.68 -11.90 -1.91
N ASN A 49 -19.98 -10.67 -2.32
CA ASN A 49 -21.18 -9.95 -1.90
C ASN A 49 -22.50 -10.64 -2.27
N LEU A 50 -22.49 -11.56 -3.25
CA LEU A 50 -23.64 -12.40 -3.59
C LEU A 50 -23.95 -13.48 -2.53
N VAL A 51 -22.95 -13.82 -1.71
CA VAL A 51 -23.05 -14.79 -0.61
C VAL A 51 -23.04 -14.10 0.76
N PHE A 52 -22.25 -13.03 0.88
CA PHE A 52 -22.13 -12.17 2.06
C PHE A 52 -22.67 -10.77 1.72
N PRO A 53 -23.96 -10.49 1.90
CA PRO A 53 -24.57 -9.21 1.49
C PRO A 53 -23.99 -7.96 2.17
N GLY A 54 -23.16 -8.10 3.21
CA GLY A 54 -22.42 -6.99 3.83
C GLY A 54 -21.10 -6.65 3.14
N ALA A 55 -20.53 -7.56 2.33
CA ALA A 55 -19.21 -7.45 1.69
C ALA A 55 -19.19 -6.50 0.48
N HIS A 56 -19.67 -5.27 0.67
CA HIS A 56 -19.70 -4.21 -0.33
C HIS A 56 -18.45 -3.35 -0.35
N HIS A 57 -17.52 -3.61 0.57
CA HIS A 57 -16.31 -2.82 0.69
C HIS A 57 -15.40 -2.96 -0.54
N THR A 58 -14.62 -1.92 -0.74
CA THR A 58 -13.88 -1.62 -1.96
C THR A 58 -12.39 -1.64 -1.69
N ARG A 59 -11.60 -1.69 -2.77
CA ARG A 59 -10.14 -1.60 -2.69
C ARG A 59 -9.70 -0.24 -2.16
N LEU A 60 -10.48 0.84 -2.35
CA LEU A 60 -10.08 2.17 -1.89
C LEU A 60 -9.95 2.24 -0.36
N GLU A 61 -10.98 1.81 0.36
CA GLU A 61 -10.98 1.87 1.82
C GLU A 61 -9.94 0.91 2.42
N HIS A 62 -9.70 -0.22 1.77
CA HIS A 62 -8.58 -1.10 2.10
C HIS A 62 -7.22 -0.41 1.89
N SER A 63 -6.96 0.19 0.73
CA SER A 63 -5.74 0.97 0.47
C SER A 63 -5.50 2.08 1.48
N LEU A 64 -6.54 2.82 1.87
CA LEU A 64 -6.47 3.84 2.91
C LEU A 64 -6.14 3.25 4.29
N GLY A 65 -6.77 2.12 4.63
CA GLY A 65 -6.51 1.38 5.85
C GLY A 65 -5.10 0.79 5.91
N THR A 66 -4.62 0.17 4.84
CA THR A 66 -3.25 -0.34 4.70
C THR A 66 -2.24 0.80 4.85
N SER A 67 -2.46 1.96 4.21
CA SER A 67 -1.63 3.15 4.42
C SER A 67 -1.62 3.63 5.88
N HIS A 68 -2.78 3.60 6.54
CA HIS A 68 -2.91 3.95 7.96
C HIS A 68 -2.13 2.98 8.86
N VAL A 69 -2.28 1.67 8.66
CA VAL A 69 -1.57 0.65 9.41
C VAL A 69 -0.06 0.74 9.16
N SER A 70 0.39 0.99 7.93
CA SER A 70 1.79 1.29 7.61
C SER A 70 2.32 2.49 8.40
N SER A 71 1.53 3.55 8.54
CA SER A 71 1.89 4.71 9.36
C SER A 71 2.02 4.34 10.85
N MET A 72 1.09 3.54 11.38
CA MET A 72 1.14 3.08 12.77
C MET A 72 2.39 2.24 13.03
N ILE A 73 2.71 1.29 12.16
CA ILE A 73 3.91 0.47 12.24
C ILE A 73 5.16 1.35 12.14
N GLY A 74 5.20 2.27 11.17
CA GLY A 74 6.33 3.19 11.00
C GLY A 74 6.55 4.11 12.19
N ASN A 75 5.50 4.52 12.90
CA ASN A 75 5.59 5.27 14.15
C ASN A 75 6.16 4.43 15.29
N GLU A 76 5.65 3.21 15.49
CA GLU A 76 6.11 2.30 16.54
C GLU A 76 7.59 1.90 16.36
N LEU A 77 8.00 1.67 15.10
CA LEU A 77 9.38 1.34 14.75
C LEU A 77 10.32 2.55 14.66
N ASN A 78 9.81 3.76 14.95
CA ASN A 78 10.57 5.02 14.90
C ASN A 78 11.26 5.26 13.55
N LEU A 79 10.58 4.95 12.44
CA LEU A 79 11.07 5.26 11.10
C LEU A 79 11.23 6.77 10.90
N SER A 80 12.19 7.15 10.05
CA SER A 80 12.35 8.54 9.61
C SER A 80 11.13 9.01 8.82
N ASN A 81 10.98 10.33 8.64
CA ASN A 81 9.85 10.88 7.90
C ASN A 81 9.83 10.42 6.43
N ASP A 82 11.00 10.27 5.80
CA ASP A 82 11.09 9.81 4.40
C ASP A 82 10.75 8.32 4.29
N GLU A 83 11.25 7.50 5.23
CA GLU A 83 10.87 6.07 5.32
C GLU A 83 9.36 5.91 5.57
N LYS A 84 8.76 6.75 6.41
CA LYS A 84 7.31 6.76 6.65
C LYS A 84 6.53 7.09 5.39
N LYS A 85 6.88 8.17 4.69
CA LYS A 85 6.25 8.54 3.41
C LYS A 85 6.32 7.39 2.42
N LEU A 86 7.48 6.73 2.31
CA LEU A 86 7.68 5.61 1.40
C LEU A 86 6.74 4.43 1.73
N VAL A 87 6.69 3.97 3.00
CA VAL A 87 5.83 2.84 3.38
C VAL A 87 4.34 3.17 3.34
N THR A 88 3.95 4.42 3.64
CA THR A 88 2.54 4.85 3.56
C THR A 88 2.08 5.00 2.10
N SER A 89 2.95 5.49 1.21
CA SER A 89 2.67 5.55 -0.22
C SER A 89 2.57 4.14 -0.81
N ALA A 90 3.49 3.25 -0.47
CA ALA A 90 3.43 1.86 -0.90
C ALA A 90 2.16 1.16 -0.39
N GLY A 91 1.83 1.31 0.90
CA GLY A 91 0.59 0.77 1.45
C GLY A 91 -0.68 1.33 0.78
N MET A 92 -0.68 2.61 0.40
CA MET A 92 -1.81 3.22 -0.31
C MET A 92 -1.93 2.76 -1.77
N LEU A 93 -0.81 2.49 -2.42
CA LEU A 93 -0.75 2.23 -3.87
C LEU A 93 -0.57 0.74 -4.23
N HIS A 94 -0.42 -0.17 -3.26
CA HIS A 94 -0.15 -1.59 -3.53
C HIS A 94 -1.21 -2.24 -4.44
N ASP A 95 -2.47 -1.83 -4.26
CA ASP A 95 -3.63 -2.34 -4.99
C ASP A 95 -4.00 -1.54 -6.24
N LEU A 96 -3.20 -0.54 -6.63
CA LEU A 96 -3.55 0.44 -7.68
C LEU A 96 -3.86 -0.21 -9.03
N GLY A 97 -3.21 -1.33 -9.35
CA GLY A 97 -3.37 -2.10 -10.58
C GLY A 97 -4.49 -3.13 -10.57
N HIS A 98 -5.26 -3.28 -9.50
CA HIS A 98 -6.38 -4.23 -9.52
C HIS A 98 -7.44 -3.83 -10.56
N ILE A 99 -7.99 -4.82 -11.25
CA ILE A 99 -9.07 -4.63 -12.22
C ILE A 99 -10.42 -5.09 -11.65
N PRO A 100 -11.57 -4.71 -12.26
CA PRO A 100 -12.87 -5.22 -11.84
C PRO A 100 -12.87 -6.75 -11.72
N TYR A 101 -13.47 -7.27 -10.64
CA TYR A 101 -13.49 -8.68 -10.25
C TYR A 101 -12.12 -9.29 -9.87
N SER A 102 -11.06 -8.49 -9.83
CA SER A 102 -9.72 -8.78 -9.30
C SER A 102 -9.19 -10.17 -9.70
N HIS A 103 -8.73 -10.97 -8.74
CA HIS A 103 -8.15 -12.29 -8.93
C HIS A 103 -9.03 -13.26 -9.75
N THR A 104 -10.36 -13.06 -9.76
CA THR A 104 -11.27 -13.90 -10.55
C THR A 104 -10.97 -13.81 -12.05
N PHE A 105 -10.69 -12.61 -12.55
CA PHE A 105 -10.42 -12.36 -13.97
C PHE A 105 -8.94 -12.23 -14.30
N GLU A 106 -8.10 -12.04 -13.29
CA GLU A 106 -6.66 -11.90 -13.45
C GLU A 106 -6.03 -13.06 -14.21
N SER A 107 -6.36 -14.31 -13.87
CA SER A 107 -5.81 -15.49 -14.57
C SER A 107 -6.12 -15.50 -16.08
N VAL A 108 -7.31 -15.03 -16.45
CA VAL A 108 -7.76 -14.91 -17.84
C VAL A 108 -7.03 -13.76 -18.53
N LEU A 109 -6.87 -12.63 -17.85
CA LEU A 109 -6.16 -11.46 -18.36
C LEU A 109 -4.69 -11.80 -18.64
N PHE A 110 -4.00 -12.40 -17.67
CA PHE A 110 -2.62 -12.84 -17.80
C PHE A 110 -2.46 -13.82 -18.96
N SER A 111 -3.36 -14.80 -19.07
CA SER A 111 -3.31 -15.79 -20.16
C SER A 111 -3.51 -15.18 -21.56
N ARG A 112 -4.20 -14.03 -21.67
CA ARG A 112 -4.51 -13.39 -22.97
C ARG A 112 -3.61 -12.22 -23.32
N LEU A 113 -3.17 -11.46 -22.33
CA LEU A 113 -2.45 -10.19 -22.51
C LEU A 113 -1.05 -10.20 -21.88
N GLY A 114 -0.73 -11.21 -21.06
CA GLY A 114 0.61 -11.39 -20.49
C GLY A 114 0.98 -10.44 -19.37
N PHE A 115 0.03 -9.72 -18.78
CA PHE A 115 0.26 -8.85 -17.62
C PHE A 115 -0.69 -9.20 -16.47
N ASP A 116 -0.23 -8.97 -15.24
CA ASP A 116 -1.00 -9.12 -14.01
C ASP A 116 -1.29 -7.76 -13.34
N HIS A 117 -1.97 -7.77 -12.18
CA HIS A 117 -2.28 -6.51 -11.48
C HIS A 117 -1.01 -5.80 -10.97
N MET A 118 0.05 -6.55 -10.65
CA MET A 118 1.29 -5.97 -10.14
C MET A 118 2.05 -5.22 -11.24
N ASP A 119 2.04 -5.74 -12.46
CA ASP A 119 2.58 -5.05 -13.65
C ASP A 119 1.84 -3.74 -13.91
N LEU A 120 0.51 -3.74 -13.78
CA LEU A 120 -0.26 -2.50 -13.91
C LEU A 120 0.02 -1.52 -12.76
N THR A 121 0.12 -2.00 -11.51
CA THR A 121 0.51 -1.18 -10.36
C THR A 121 1.85 -0.49 -10.61
N GLU A 122 2.87 -1.24 -11.06
CA GLU A 122 4.19 -0.68 -11.39
C GLU A 122 4.10 0.37 -12.51
N SER A 123 3.37 0.07 -13.59
CA SER A 123 3.21 1.00 -14.72
C SER A 123 2.54 2.32 -14.31
N LEU A 124 1.50 2.27 -13.48
CA LEU A 124 0.79 3.46 -12.99
C LEU A 124 1.64 4.27 -12.01
N ILE A 125 2.40 3.61 -11.13
CA ILE A 125 3.30 4.28 -10.18
C ILE A 125 4.44 4.97 -10.92
N LYS A 126 5.05 4.31 -11.91
CA LYS A 126 6.19 4.84 -12.67
C LYS A 126 5.78 5.82 -13.77
N GLY A 127 4.53 5.81 -14.21
CA GLY A 127 4.04 6.62 -15.32
C GLY A 127 4.41 6.09 -16.70
N ASP A 128 4.78 4.81 -16.81
CA ASP A 128 5.27 4.19 -18.05
C ASP A 128 4.13 3.70 -18.97
N GLY A 129 2.86 3.87 -18.56
CA GLY A 129 1.68 3.38 -19.29
C GLY A 129 0.99 4.42 -20.16
N GLU A 130 0.22 3.97 -21.16
CA GLU A 130 -0.64 4.85 -21.99
C GLU A 130 -1.85 5.43 -21.22
N LEU A 131 -2.08 4.99 -19.97
CA LEU A 131 -3.25 5.25 -19.14
C LEU A 131 -2.98 6.22 -17.98
N VAL A 132 -1.98 7.10 -18.09
CA VAL A 132 -1.70 8.11 -17.07
C VAL A 132 -2.70 9.26 -17.20
N LEU A 133 -3.49 9.51 -16.16
CA LEU A 133 -4.45 10.61 -16.12
C LEU A 133 -3.95 11.69 -15.16
N GLU A 134 -4.25 12.94 -15.48
CA GLU A 134 -3.87 14.07 -14.62
C GLU A 134 -4.89 14.31 -13.50
N PRO A 135 -4.44 14.54 -12.24
CA PRO A 135 -3.05 14.55 -11.79
C PRO A 135 -2.44 13.15 -11.67
N ALA A 136 -1.22 12.99 -12.18
CA ALA A 136 -0.55 11.69 -12.21
C ALA A 136 0.11 11.32 -10.86
N VAL A 137 -0.03 10.05 -10.46
CA VAL A 137 0.63 9.45 -9.29
C VAL A 137 2.15 9.74 -9.22
N PRO A 138 2.97 9.48 -10.26
CA PRO A 138 4.42 9.72 -10.20
C PRO A 138 4.77 11.17 -9.90
N GLU A 139 4.03 12.13 -10.45
CA GLU A 139 4.30 13.56 -10.24
C GLU A 139 4.08 13.97 -8.79
N ILE A 140 3.01 13.45 -8.17
CA ILE A 140 2.70 13.71 -6.77
C ILE A 140 3.75 13.08 -5.85
N LEU A 141 4.21 11.87 -6.15
CA LEU A 141 5.28 11.21 -5.39
C LEU A 141 6.57 12.05 -5.43
N ILE A 142 7.01 12.42 -6.63
CA ILE A 142 8.24 13.23 -6.83
C ILE A 142 8.13 14.58 -6.14
N LYS A 143 6.97 15.26 -6.23
CA LYS A 143 6.71 16.55 -5.56
C LYS A 143 6.95 16.49 -4.05
N HIS A 144 6.71 15.35 -3.41
CA HIS A 144 6.89 15.17 -1.96
C HIS A 144 8.22 14.50 -1.57
N GLY A 145 9.12 14.29 -2.54
CA GLY A 145 10.42 13.66 -2.34
C GLY A 145 10.37 12.14 -2.19
N VAL A 146 9.37 11.48 -2.78
CA VAL A 146 9.26 10.02 -2.82
C VAL A 146 9.54 9.53 -4.23
N GLU A 147 10.53 8.66 -4.39
CA GLU A 147 10.92 8.12 -5.69
C GLU A 147 9.93 7.00 -6.12
N PRO A 148 9.26 7.12 -7.29
CA PRO A 148 8.29 6.13 -7.74
C PRO A 148 8.86 4.70 -7.88
N ASN A 149 10.13 4.60 -8.27
CA ASN A 149 10.82 3.31 -8.36
C ASN A 149 10.94 2.63 -6.99
N GLU A 150 11.24 3.38 -5.93
CA GLU A 150 11.33 2.82 -4.58
C GLU A 150 9.98 2.33 -4.08
N VAL A 151 8.90 3.05 -4.38
CA VAL A 151 7.52 2.62 -4.04
C VAL A 151 7.17 1.32 -4.76
N SER A 152 7.44 1.27 -6.07
CA SER A 152 7.18 0.08 -6.89
C SER A 152 7.99 -1.13 -6.43
N ASP A 153 9.27 -0.94 -6.13
CA ASP A 153 10.16 -2.01 -5.65
C ASP A 153 9.72 -2.52 -4.27
N LEU A 154 9.15 -1.66 -3.44
CA LEU A 154 8.60 -2.05 -2.14
C LEU A 154 7.34 -2.91 -2.27
N ILE A 155 6.47 -2.58 -3.24
CA ILE A 155 5.21 -3.29 -3.50
C ILE A 155 5.45 -4.65 -4.17
N LYS A 156 6.24 -4.70 -5.25
CA LYS A 156 6.56 -5.96 -5.96
C LYS A 156 7.49 -6.88 -5.15
N GLY A 157 8.14 -6.30 -4.16
CA GLY A 157 9.23 -6.91 -3.45
C GLY A 157 10.52 -6.95 -4.24
N MET A 158 11.63 -7.17 -3.54
CA MET A 158 12.93 -7.30 -4.20
C MET A 158 12.87 -8.48 -5.17
N LYS A 159 12.97 -8.22 -6.47
CA LYS A 159 13.35 -9.26 -7.45
C LYS A 159 14.64 -9.88 -6.91
N GLN A 160 14.56 -11.10 -6.38
CA GLN A 160 15.75 -11.88 -6.12
C GLN A 160 16.44 -12.04 -7.47
N THR A 161 17.46 -11.23 -7.73
CA THR A 161 18.42 -11.58 -8.77
C THR A 161 18.96 -12.96 -8.37
N PRO A 162 18.97 -13.97 -9.27
CA PRO A 162 19.55 -15.28 -8.99
C PRO A 162 21.09 -15.23 -8.92
N SER A 163 21.64 -14.17 -8.34
CA SER A 163 23.07 -13.93 -8.19
C SER A 163 23.38 -13.29 -6.84
N GLN A 164 22.82 -13.85 -5.75
CA GLN A 164 23.39 -13.64 -4.42
C GLN A 164 23.08 -14.80 -3.44
N ALA A 165 22.84 -15.99 -3.99
CA ALA A 165 22.98 -17.26 -3.26
C ALA A 165 24.46 -17.64 -3.03
N THR A 166 25.31 -16.65 -2.76
CA THR A 166 26.65 -16.88 -2.22
C THR A 166 26.68 -16.29 -0.84
N LEU A 167 26.24 -17.10 0.13
CA LEU A 167 26.87 -17.13 1.44
C LEU A 167 28.37 -17.24 1.19
N ASN A 168 29.11 -16.12 1.25
CA ASN A 168 30.50 -16.05 1.70
C ASN A 168 31.07 -14.62 1.59
N SER A 169 31.44 -14.13 2.77
CA SER A 169 32.40 -13.06 3.08
C SER A 169 31.90 -11.61 3.13
N PRO A 170 32.09 -10.93 4.29
CA PRO A 170 31.81 -9.52 4.46
C PRO A 170 32.93 -8.69 3.86
N LYS A 171 32.60 -7.77 2.95
CA LYS A 171 33.47 -6.66 2.60
C LYS A 171 32.67 -5.36 2.66
N ASP A 172 33.03 -4.59 3.69
CA ASP A 172 32.94 -3.14 3.80
C ASP A 172 31.55 -2.48 3.69
N GLY A 173 31.00 -2.12 4.86
CA GLY A 173 30.15 -0.93 5.04
C GLY A 173 28.67 -0.98 4.60
N GLY A 174 28.21 -2.00 3.89
CA GLY A 174 26.89 -1.98 3.23
C GLY A 174 25.70 -2.63 3.95
N GLN A 175 25.84 -3.17 5.16
CA GLN A 175 24.80 -3.99 5.78
C GLN A 175 23.56 -3.21 6.24
N SER A 176 23.70 -1.91 6.58
CA SER A 176 22.56 -1.12 7.08
C SER A 176 21.50 -0.85 6.02
N HIS A 177 21.91 -0.60 4.77
CA HIS A 177 20.99 -0.32 3.66
C HIS A 177 20.19 -1.57 3.23
N PHE A 178 20.82 -2.75 3.26
CA PHE A 178 20.16 -4.00 2.93
C PHE A 178 19.10 -4.38 3.99
N CYS A 179 19.44 -4.24 5.28
CA CYS A 179 18.49 -4.48 6.37
C CYS A 179 17.35 -3.47 6.38
N LYS A 180 17.62 -2.20 6.06
CA LYS A 180 16.60 -1.15 5.96
C LYS A 180 15.58 -1.44 4.87
N ASN A 181 16.02 -1.71 3.64
CA ASN A 181 15.08 -2.02 2.55
C ASN A 181 14.28 -3.29 2.84
N ARG A 182 14.90 -4.28 3.50
CA ARG A 182 14.19 -5.47 3.96
C ARG A 182 13.14 -5.16 5.04
N LEU A 183 13.45 -4.30 6.00
CA LEU A 183 12.51 -3.90 7.05
C LEU A 183 11.30 -3.19 6.44
N LEU A 184 11.52 -2.18 5.59
CA LEU A 184 10.42 -1.44 4.96
C LEU A 184 9.56 -2.37 4.09
N HIS A 185 10.20 -3.29 3.38
CA HIS A 185 9.50 -4.29 2.59
C HIS A 185 8.61 -5.16 3.49
N GLN A 186 9.08 -5.59 4.66
CA GLN A 186 8.29 -6.43 5.55
C GLN A 186 7.04 -5.74 6.11
N ILE A 187 7.04 -4.40 6.15
CA ILE A 187 5.88 -3.60 6.59
C ILE A 187 4.75 -3.64 5.57
N VAL A 188 5.07 -3.70 4.28
CA VAL A 188 4.08 -3.68 3.19
C VAL A 188 3.79 -5.09 2.66
N HIS A 189 4.81 -5.93 2.59
CA HIS A 189 4.74 -7.28 2.04
C HIS A 189 5.56 -8.28 2.89
N SER A 190 4.86 -9.08 3.68
CA SER A 190 5.39 -10.21 4.46
C SER A 190 4.28 -11.17 4.87
N THR A 191 4.56 -12.10 5.78
CA THR A 191 3.53 -12.96 6.37
C THR A 191 2.63 -12.21 7.35
N LEU A 192 3.11 -11.10 7.90
CA LEU A 192 2.41 -10.23 8.84
C LEU A 192 2.81 -8.78 8.54
N ASP A 193 2.10 -8.18 7.60
CA ASP A 193 2.33 -6.82 7.12
C ASP A 193 1.07 -5.95 7.31
N ALA A 194 1.12 -4.70 6.87
CA ALA A 194 0.03 -3.75 6.97
C ALA A 194 -1.20 -4.15 6.13
N ASP A 195 -0.98 -4.74 4.95
CA ASP A 195 -2.04 -5.23 4.06
C ASP A 195 -2.84 -6.33 4.76
N GLN A 196 -2.13 -7.34 5.26
CA GLN A 196 -2.67 -8.48 5.98
C GLN A 196 -3.46 -8.05 7.22
N LEU A 197 -2.95 -7.07 7.95
CA LEU A 197 -3.60 -6.54 9.15
C LEU A 197 -4.87 -5.73 8.85
N ASP A 198 -4.90 -4.96 7.75
CA ASP A 198 -6.13 -4.28 7.34
C ASP A 198 -7.17 -5.26 6.82
N PHE A 199 -6.83 -6.10 5.84
CA PHE A 199 -7.82 -6.94 5.17
C PHE A 199 -8.48 -7.89 6.17
N LEU A 200 -7.73 -8.48 7.12
CA LEU A 200 -8.30 -9.41 8.09
C LEU A 200 -9.38 -8.76 8.96
N LEU A 201 -9.13 -7.52 9.42
CA LEU A 201 -10.09 -6.77 10.22
C LEU A 201 -11.28 -6.32 9.37
N ARG A 202 -11.00 -5.80 8.18
CA ARG A 202 -12.01 -5.26 7.26
C ARG A 202 -12.94 -6.33 6.72
N ASP A 203 -12.38 -7.43 6.22
CA ASP A 203 -13.17 -8.55 5.71
C ASP A 203 -14.00 -9.17 6.83
N SER A 204 -13.44 -9.32 8.03
CA SER A 204 -14.21 -9.79 9.20
C SER A 204 -15.39 -8.87 9.50
N TYR A 205 -15.17 -7.56 9.50
CA TYR A 205 -16.20 -6.56 9.77
C TYR A 205 -17.34 -6.60 8.74
N PHE A 206 -17.03 -6.60 7.45
CA PHE A 206 -18.04 -6.52 6.40
C PHE A 206 -18.71 -7.86 6.06
N THR A 207 -18.03 -8.99 6.24
CA THR A 207 -18.62 -10.32 6.01
C THR A 207 -19.36 -10.86 7.22
N GLY A 208 -19.07 -10.34 8.43
CA GLY A 208 -19.53 -10.91 9.70
C GLY A 208 -18.85 -12.24 10.05
N VAL A 209 -17.83 -12.66 9.29
CA VAL A 209 -17.04 -13.86 9.60
C VAL A 209 -16.07 -13.54 10.72
N ALA A 210 -16.18 -14.24 11.83
CA ALA A 210 -15.24 -14.09 12.94
C ALA A 210 -13.93 -14.83 12.63
N HIS A 211 -12.89 -14.10 12.23
CA HIS A 211 -11.52 -14.63 12.13
C HIS A 211 -10.83 -14.76 13.50
N GLY A 212 -11.52 -14.36 14.57
CA GLY A 212 -10.96 -14.13 15.90
C GLY A 212 -10.81 -12.63 16.20
N VAL A 213 -10.52 -12.27 17.45
CA VAL A 213 -10.25 -10.88 17.81
C VAL A 213 -8.77 -10.59 17.53
N ILE A 214 -8.51 -9.85 16.46
CA ILE A 214 -7.16 -9.37 16.11
C ILE A 214 -6.93 -8.05 16.83
N ASP A 215 -6.08 -8.06 17.86
CA ASP A 215 -5.67 -6.86 18.57
C ASP A 215 -4.51 -6.18 17.82
N LEU A 216 -4.87 -5.35 16.83
CA LEU A 216 -3.95 -4.59 15.99
C LEU A 216 -2.94 -3.79 16.82
N GLN A 217 -3.43 -3.08 17.84
CA GLN A 217 -2.60 -2.23 18.70
C GLN A 217 -1.56 -3.05 19.45
N ARG A 218 -1.96 -4.19 20.01
CA ARG A 218 -1.04 -5.09 20.71
C ARG A 218 0.00 -5.69 19.78
N ILE A 219 -0.40 -6.12 18.58
CA ILE A 219 0.52 -6.65 17.57
C ILE A 219 1.59 -5.61 17.24
N ILE A 220 1.16 -4.40 16.85
CA ILE A 220 2.07 -3.32 16.47
C ILE A 220 3.01 -2.97 17.63
N ARG A 221 2.49 -2.71 18.84
CA ARG A 221 3.32 -2.37 20.02
C ARG A 221 4.33 -3.44 20.43
N SER A 222 4.14 -4.68 19.97
CA SER A 222 5.04 -5.79 20.23
C SER A 222 6.13 -5.95 19.15
N MET A 223 6.03 -5.23 18.02
CA MET A 223 7.00 -5.31 16.94
C MET A 223 8.35 -4.73 17.37
N ARG A 224 9.43 -5.44 17.05
CA ARG A 224 10.81 -5.01 17.33
C ARG A 224 11.68 -5.29 16.12
N VAL A 225 12.61 -4.39 15.84
CA VAL A 225 13.65 -4.62 14.83
C VAL A 225 14.76 -5.43 15.49
N LEU A 226 15.05 -6.61 14.92
CA LEU A 226 16.20 -7.42 15.29
C LEU A 226 17.31 -7.14 14.27
N ASN A 227 18.46 -6.69 14.77
CA ASN A 227 19.66 -6.45 13.98
C ASN A 227 20.50 -7.72 13.83
#